data_AF-A0A969PSB4-F1
#
_entry.id   AF-A0A969PSB4-F1
#
_cell.length_a   1.000
_cell.length_b   1.000
_cell.length_c   1.000
_cell.angle_alpha   90.00
_cell.angle_beta   90.00
_cell.angle_gamma   90.00
#
_symmetry.space_group_name_H-M   'P 1'
#
loop_
_entity.id
_entity.type
_entity.pdbx_description
1 polymer ?
#
loop_
_entity_poly.entity_id
_entity_poly.type
_entity_poly.pdbx_seq_one_letter_code
_entity_poly.pdbx_strand_id
1 'polypeptide(L)'
;MREEFIWMIIGMGLVTYIPRILPLIALSTENWPDWLRRMLSHVPYAVLGALIFPGILYAQETIWYGMLGGVIAFLIAYTGAPLLAVVAGTILLLTGVHIIT
;
A
#
# COMPACT_ATOMS: atom_id res chain seq x y z
N MET A 1 -14.21 33.97 3.32
CA MET A 1 -14.26 32.66 2.63
C MET A 1 -15.71 32.43 2.22
N ARG A 2 -15.98 32.11 0.95
CA ARG A 2 -17.36 31.96 0.43
C ARG A 2 -18.07 30.80 1.14
N GLU A 3 -19.33 30.98 1.51
CA GLU A 3 -20.14 29.97 2.21
C GLU A 3 -20.26 28.64 1.43
N GLU A 4 -20.10 28.71 0.11
CA GLU A 4 -20.02 27.56 -0.80
C GLU A 4 -18.94 26.55 -0.43
N PHE A 5 -17.78 27.01 0.08
CA PHE A 5 -16.71 26.11 0.52
C PHE A 5 -17.12 25.29 1.74
N ILE A 6 -17.89 25.87 2.65
CA ILE A 6 -18.34 25.18 3.87
C ILE A 6 -19.32 24.06 3.48
N TRP A 7 -20.28 24.35 2.60
CA TRP A 7 -21.21 23.34 2.10
C TRP A 7 -20.51 22.24 1.29
N MET A 8 -19.50 22.58 0.49
CA MET A 8 -18.71 21.59 -0.25
C MET A 8 -17.92 20.66 0.67
N ILE A 9 -17.28 21.19 1.72
CA ILE A 9 -16.54 20.39 2.71
C ILE A 9 -17.49 19.45 3.45
N ILE A 10 -18.66 19.94 3.88
CA ILE A 10 -19.67 19.12 4.56
C ILE A 10 -20.20 18.02 3.63
N GLY A 11 -20.52 18.36 2.38
CA GLY A 11 -20.99 17.40 1.38
C GLY A 11 -19.97 16.31 1.07
N MET A 12 -18.71 16.68 0.86
CA MET A 12 -17.61 15.73 0.64
C MET A 12 -17.38 14.84 1.86
N GLY A 13 -17.46 15.41 3.07
CA GLY A 13 -17.38 14.69 4.33
C GLY A 13 -18.46 13.62 4.43
N LEU A 14 -19.74 13.99 4.26
CA LEU A 14 -20.86 13.06 4.30
C LEU A 14 -20.71 11.90 3.31
N VAL A 15 -20.44 12.21 2.04
CA VAL A 15 -20.35 11.21 0.96
C VAL A 15 -19.13 10.29 1.13
N THR A 16 -18.04 10.76 1.75
CA THR A 16 -16.83 9.94 1.97
C THR A 16 -16.93 9.12 3.26
N TYR A 17 -17.56 9.66 4.29
CA TYR A 17 -17.61 9.03 5.62
C TYR A 17 -18.67 7.95 5.69
N ILE A 18 -19.82 8.14 5.05
CA ILE A 18 -20.91 7.16 5.00
C ILE A 18 -20.40 5.80 4.45
N PRO A 19 -19.78 5.71 3.26
CA PRO A 19 -19.30 4.43 2.71
C PRO A 19 -18.09 3.86 3.45
N ARG A 20 -17.40 4.63 4.30
CA ARG A 20 -16.23 4.16 5.07
C ARG A 20 -16.65 3.54 6.39
N ILE A 21 -17.65 4.14 7.04
CA ILE A 21 -18.23 3.65 8.29
C ILE A 21 -19.22 2.52 8.06
N LEU A 22 -19.98 2.53 6.96
CA LEU A 22 -20.92 1.45 6.65
C LEU A 22 -20.25 0.06 6.65
N PRO A 23 -19.10 -0.16 5.98
CA PRO A 23 -18.36 -1.41 6.06
C PRO A 23 -17.84 -1.68 7.48
N LEU A 24 -17.28 -0.68 8.14
CA LEU A 24 -16.74 -0.84 9.51
C LEU A 24 -17.82 -1.30 10.50
N ILE A 25 -19.04 -0.75 10.39
CA ILE A 25 -20.17 -1.12 11.26
C ILE A 25 -20.86 -2.40 10.77
N ALA A 26 -21.04 -2.59 9.46
CA ALA A 26 -21.65 -3.81 8.92
C ALA A 26 -20.79 -5.06 9.15
N LEU A 27 -19.47 -4.91 9.25
CA LEU A 27 -18.54 -5.96 9.68
C LEU A 27 -18.42 -6.08 11.21
N SER A 28 -19.26 -5.39 12.01
CA SER A 28 -19.24 -5.50 13.48
C SER A 28 -19.40 -6.95 13.93
N THR A 29 -18.31 -7.44 14.50
CA THR A 29 -17.90 -8.83 14.65
C THR A 29 -18.39 -9.42 15.98
N GLU A 30 -19.68 -9.33 16.29
CA GLU A 30 -20.19 -9.97 17.53
C GLU A 30 -20.51 -11.46 17.32
N ASN A 31 -20.87 -11.86 16.09
CA ASN A 31 -21.36 -13.22 15.77
C ASN A 31 -20.54 -13.95 14.69
N TRP A 32 -19.34 -13.47 14.35
CA TRP A 32 -18.53 -14.08 13.28
C TRP A 32 -17.71 -15.26 13.83
N PRO A 33 -17.64 -16.41 13.14
CA PRO A 33 -16.84 -17.54 13.57
C PRO A 33 -15.34 -17.18 13.61
N ASP A 34 -14.61 -17.74 14.57
CA ASP A 34 -13.19 -17.43 14.82
C ASP A 34 -12.30 -17.52 13.57
N TRP A 35 -12.59 -18.44 12.66
CA TRP A 35 -11.88 -18.58 11.38
C TRP A 35 -11.97 -17.31 10.53
N LEU A 36 -13.15 -16.71 10.43
CA LEU A 36 -13.38 -15.56 9.58
C LEU A 36 -12.77 -14.29 10.17
N ARG A 37 -12.79 -14.16 11.51
CA ARG A 37 -12.09 -13.09 12.22
C ARG A 37 -10.57 -13.15 12.01
N ARG A 38 -9.98 -14.35 12.04
CA ARG A 38 -8.57 -14.58 11.70
C ARG A 38 -8.26 -14.29 10.24
N MET A 39 -9.16 -14.57 9.29
CA MET A 39 -8.95 -14.19 7.90
C MET A 39 -9.00 -12.67 7.71
N LEU A 40 -10.02 -12.01 8.26
CA LEU A 40 -10.21 -10.57 8.16
C LEU A 40 -9.04 -9.78 8.75
N SER A 41 -8.39 -10.27 9.81
CA SER A 41 -7.18 -9.62 10.37
C SER A 41 -5.97 -9.68 9.42
N HIS A 42 -5.93 -10.63 8.48
CA HIS A 42 -4.88 -10.75 7.48
C HIS A 42 -5.21 -10.04 6.15
N VAL A 43 -6.48 -9.65 5.92
CA VAL A 43 -6.90 -8.93 4.72
C VAL A 43 -6.08 -7.65 4.49
N PRO A 44 -5.81 -6.78 5.48
CA PRO A 44 -5.01 -5.58 5.25
C PRO A 44 -3.63 -5.89 4.69
N TYR A 45 -2.95 -6.90 5.23
CA TYR A 45 -1.63 -7.31 4.77
C TYR A 45 -1.67 -7.93 3.37
N ALA A 46 -2.71 -8.73 3.08
CA ALA A 46 -2.91 -9.30 1.75
C ALA A 46 -3.19 -8.21 0.69
N VAL A 47 -4.01 -7.21 1.03
CA VAL A 47 -4.30 -6.07 0.15
C VAL A 47 -3.04 -5.23 -0.09
N LEU A 48 -2.27 -4.92 0.95
CA LEU A 48 -0.99 -4.21 0.79
C LEU A 48 -0.03 -4.98 -0.12
N GLY A 49 0.11 -6.30 0.06
CA GLY A 49 0.92 -7.14 -0.83
C GLY A 49 0.42 -7.13 -2.27
N ALA A 50 -0.90 -7.27 -2.46
CA ALA A 50 -1.53 -7.27 -3.78
C ALA A 50 -1.42 -5.93 -4.52
N LEU A 51 -1.28 -4.81 -3.79
CA LEU A 51 -1.06 -3.48 -4.36
C LEU A 51 0.43 -3.21 -4.63
N ILE A 52 1.31 -3.59 -3.70
CA ILE A 52 2.75 -3.31 -3.80
C ILE A 52 3.42 -4.17 -4.87
N PHE A 53 3.07 -5.46 -4.96
CA PHE A 53 3.70 -6.39 -5.90
C PHE A 53 3.60 -5.94 -7.37
N PRO A 54 2.40 -5.64 -7.93
CA PRO A 54 2.31 -5.07 -9.27
C PRO A 54 2.93 -3.69 -9.35
N GLY A 55 2.84 -2.87 -8.29
CA GLY A 55 3.45 -1.54 -8.24
C GLY A 55 4.97 -1.57 -8.47
N ILE A 56 5.67 -2.57 -7.95
CA ILE A 56 7.11 -2.74 -8.16
C ILE A 56 7.44 -3.29 -9.55
N LEU A 57 6.64 -4.25 -10.05
CA LEU A 57 6.89 -4.88 -11.35
C LEU A 57 6.64 -3.95 -12.54
N TYR A 58 5.65 -3.07 -12.45
CA TYR A 58 5.26 -2.13 -13.50
C TYR A 58 5.79 -0.70 -13.29
N ALA A 59 6.70 -0.50 -12.32
CA ALA A 59 7.31 0.81 -12.07
C ALA A 59 8.24 1.27 -13.21
N GLN A 60 8.74 0.34 -14.03
CA GLN A 60 9.69 0.59 -15.12
C GLN A 60 9.21 -0.04 -16.42
N GLU A 61 9.66 0.51 -17.56
CA GLU A 61 9.33 0.00 -18.91
C GLU A 61 9.67 -1.48 -19.08
N THR A 62 10.73 -1.94 -18.41
CA THR A 62 11.19 -3.33 -18.44
C THR A 62 10.95 -4.02 -17.11
N ILE A 63 10.12 -5.08 -17.15
CA ILE A 63 9.77 -5.93 -16.01
C ILE A 63 11.00 -6.50 -15.29
N TRP A 64 12.10 -6.73 -16.02
CA TRP A 64 13.36 -7.23 -15.44
C TRP A 64 13.95 -6.29 -14.37
N TYR A 65 13.91 -4.97 -14.61
CA TYR A 65 14.37 -3.99 -13.63
C TYR A 65 13.47 -3.94 -12.39
N GLY A 66 12.15 -4.09 -12.58
CA GLY A 66 11.19 -4.19 -11.47
C GLY A 66 11.44 -5.42 -10.58
N MET A 67 11.68 -6.59 -11.18
CA MET A 67 12.04 -7.81 -10.43
C MET A 67 13.35 -7.65 -9.65
N LEU A 68 14.41 -7.14 -10.30
CA LEU A 68 15.68 -6.90 -9.63
C LEU A 68 15.54 -5.91 -8.47
N GLY A 69 14.78 -4.83 -8.68
CA GLY A 69 14.47 -3.84 -7.64
C GLY A 69 13.74 -4.44 -6.45
N GLY A 70 12.75 -5.29 -6.71
CA GLY A 70 12.00 -6.02 -5.68
C GLY A 70 12.88 -6.97 -4.87
N VAL A 71 13.76 -7.73 -5.52
CA VAL A 71 14.70 -8.65 -4.84
C VAL A 71 15.69 -7.86 -3.98
N ILE A 72 16.26 -6.79 -4.51
CA ILE A 72 17.18 -5.91 -3.77
C ILE A 72 16.48 -5.31 -2.56
N ALA A 73 15.25 -4.79 -2.74
CA ALA A 73 14.45 -4.23 -1.66
C ALA A 73 14.19 -5.26 -0.56
N PHE A 74 13.84 -6.49 -0.95
CA PHE A 74 13.60 -7.59 -0.03
C PHE A 74 14.86 -7.96 0.77
N LEU A 75 16.01 -8.08 0.11
CA LEU A 75 17.29 -8.39 0.76
C LEU A 75 17.69 -7.31 1.76
N ILE A 76 17.57 -6.03 1.39
CA ILE A 76 17.92 -4.92 2.29
C ILE A 76 16.92 -4.86 3.46
N ALA A 77 15.62 -5.02 3.20
CA ALA A 77 14.59 -5.03 4.25
C ALA A 77 14.76 -6.18 5.24
N TYR A 78 15.24 -7.35 4.79
CA TYR A 78 15.50 -8.50 5.66
C TYR A 78 16.55 -8.21 6.74
N THR A 79 17.45 -7.27 6.51
CA THR A 79 18.46 -6.87 7.51
C THR A 79 17.90 -5.99 8.64
N GLY A 80 16.60 -5.66 8.61
CA GLY A 80 15.95 -4.80 9.60
C GLY A 80 16.25 -3.31 9.42
N ALA A 81 16.75 -2.92 8.25
CA ALA A 81 17.04 -1.52 7.91
C ALA A 81 15.76 -0.66 7.90
N PRO A 82 15.85 0.63 8.28
CA PRO A 82 14.70 1.54 8.22
C PRO A 82 14.24 1.73 6.76
N LEU A 83 12.94 1.99 6.58
CA LEU A 83 12.31 2.13 5.26
C LEU A 83 13.09 3.08 4.32
N LEU A 84 13.55 4.21 4.84
CA LEU A 84 14.33 5.19 4.06
C LEU A 84 15.66 4.61 3.56
N ALA A 85 16.34 3.79 4.36
CA ALA A 85 17.57 3.13 3.94
C ALA A 85 17.31 2.06 2.88
N VAL A 86 16.20 1.31 2.99
CA VAL A 86 15.78 0.35 1.97
C VAL A 86 15.51 1.06 0.64
N VAL A 87 14.74 2.15 0.66
CA VAL A 87 14.41 2.94 -0.54
C VAL A 87 15.64 3.60 -1.15
N ALA A 88 16.50 4.22 -0.33
CA ALA A 88 17.73 4.83 -0.84
C ALA A 88 18.69 3.79 -1.44
N GLY A 89 18.84 2.64 -0.77
CA GLY A 89 19.68 1.54 -1.23
C GLY A 89 19.19 0.93 -2.55
N THR A 90 17.88 0.71 -2.69
CA THR A 90 17.31 0.18 -3.94
C THR A 90 17.46 1.16 -5.09
N ILE A 91 17.20 2.46 -4.88
CA ILE A 91 17.36 3.50 -5.91
C ILE A 91 18.83 3.58 -6.35
N LEU A 92 19.78 3.63 -5.41
CA LEU A 92 21.21 3.70 -5.74
C LEU A 92 21.67 2.48 -6.55
N LEU A 93 21.30 1.27 -6.12
CA LEU A 93 21.69 0.05 -6.80
C LEU A 93 21.05 -0.06 -8.19
N LEU A 94 19.76 0.25 -8.33
CA LEU A 94 19.09 0.23 -9.63
C LEU A 94 19.64 1.27 -10.59
N THR A 95 19.97 2.47 -10.09
CA THR A 95 20.59 3.53 -10.90
C THR A 95 21.97 3.10 -11.39
N GLY A 96 22.78 2.46 -10.53
CA GLY A 96 24.07 1.88 -10.91
C GLY A 96 23.94 0.80 -12.00
N VAL A 97 22.94 -0.08 -11.88
CA VAL A 97 22.67 -1.13 -12.89
C VAL A 97 22.21 -0.51 -14.23
N HIS A 98 21.38 0.53 -14.19
CA HIS A 98 20.92 1.21 -15.40
C HIS A 98 22.04 1.97 -16.13
N ILE A 99 23.03 2.50 -15.43
CA ILE A 99 24.17 3.20 -16.06
C ILE A 99 25.12 2.23 -16.79
N ILE A 100 25.15 0.96 -16.38
CA ILE A 100 26.04 -0.08 -16.94
C ILE A 100 25.40 -0.79 -18.15
N THR A 101 24.08 -0.70 -18.32
CA THR A 101 23.29 -1.43 -19.34
C THR A 101 22.78 -0.48 -20.41
#